data_AF-A0A1T1BGG3-F1
#
_entry.id   AF-A0A1T1BGG3-F1
#
_cell.length_a   1.000
_cell.length_b   1.000
_cell.length_c   1.000
_cell.angle_alpha   90.00
_cell.angle_beta   90.00
_cell.angle_gamma   90.00
#
_symmetry.space_group_name_H-M   'P 1'
#
loop_
_entity.id
_entity.type
_entity.pdbx_description
1 polymer ?
#
loop_
_entity_poly.entity_id
_entity_poly.type
_entity_poly.pdbx_seq_one_letter_code
_entity_poly.pdbx_strand_id
1 'polypeptide(L)'
;MNLPARVRVTRPPLPLAPALKAAASRLCPDAPEALTGAALAIAGGGVIGAHLRWDGGEAANVETGWRGRGIEEALAQAVSG
;
A
#
# COMPACT_ATOMS: atom_id res chain seq x y z
N MET A 1 8.78 7.71 -12.62
CA MET A 1 7.52 8.16 -11.96
C MET A 1 7.84 9.32 -11.05
N ASN A 2 7.11 10.43 -11.16
CA ASN A 2 7.29 11.59 -10.28
C ASN A 2 6.17 11.58 -9.24
N LEU A 3 6.43 11.01 -8.06
CA LEU A 3 5.48 11.06 -6.94
C LEU A 3 5.39 12.50 -6.42
N PRO A 4 4.24 12.91 -5.84
CA PRO A 4 4.17 14.19 -5.14
C PRO A 4 5.27 14.27 -4.09
N ALA A 5 5.88 15.45 -3.92
CA ALA A 5 7.13 15.65 -3.15
C ALA A 5 7.13 15.15 -1.68
N ARG A 6 5.98 14.74 -1.14
CA ARG A 6 5.81 14.25 0.24
C ARG A 6 5.36 12.81 0.34
N VAL A 7 5.22 12.10 -0.79
CA VAL A 7 4.77 10.71 -0.81
C VAL A 7 5.99 9.79 -0.87
N ARG A 8 6.04 8.84 0.05
CA ARG A 8 7.03 7.77 0.11
C ARG A 8 6.32 6.45 -0.10
N VAL A 9 6.78 5.64 -1.04
CA VAL A 9 6.33 4.25 -1.17
C VAL A 9 7.36 3.35 -0.52
N THR A 10 6.91 2.46 0.35
CA THR A 10 7.76 1.51 1.07
C THR A 10 7.22 0.09 0.94
N ARG A 11 8.13 -0.88 1.00
CA ARG A 11 7.81 -2.31 1.05
C ARG A 11 8.15 -2.84 2.45
N PRO A 12 7.20 -2.81 3.40
CA PRO A 12 7.45 -3.30 4.74
C PRO A 12 7.75 -4.81 4.74
N PRO A 13 8.54 -5.32 5.71
CA PRO A 13 8.68 -6.74 5.90
C PRO A 13 7.33 -7.36 6.32
N LEU A 14 7.18 -8.65 6.00
CA LEU A 14 6.01 -9.43 6.38
C LEU A 14 6.34 -10.33 7.59
N PRO A 15 5.41 -10.52 8.55
CA PRO A 15 4.07 -9.93 8.60
C PRO A 15 4.08 -8.43 8.93
N LEU A 16 3.03 -7.71 8.50
CA LEU A 16 2.92 -6.27 8.76
C LEU A 16 2.88 -5.97 10.27
N ALA A 17 3.61 -4.94 10.69
CA ALA A 17 3.50 -4.42 12.06
C ALA A 17 2.06 -3.94 12.36
N PRO A 18 1.59 -4.00 13.63
CA PRO A 18 0.20 -3.73 13.97
C PRO A 18 -0.37 -2.40 13.44
N ALA A 19 0.43 -1.32 13.49
CA ALA A 19 0.02 -0.02 12.98
C ALA A 19 -0.18 -0.01 11.46
N LEU A 20 0.69 -0.69 10.70
CA LEU A 20 0.57 -0.80 9.25
C LEU A 20 -0.56 -1.74 8.85
N LYS A 21 -0.77 -2.82 9.62
CA LYS A 21 -1.89 -3.74 9.43
C LYS A 21 -3.23 -3.03 9.58
N ALA A 22 -3.41 -2.21 10.63
CA ALA A 22 -4.65 -1.46 10.83
C ALA A 22 -4.95 -0.50 9.65
N ALA A 23 -3.93 0.18 9.13
CA ALA A 23 -4.08 1.05 7.97
C ALA A 23 -4.37 0.25 6.69
N ALA A 24 -3.67 -0.86 6.48
CA ALA A 24 -3.87 -1.76 5.36
C ALA A 24 -5.28 -2.36 5.34
N SER A 25 -5.79 -2.84 6.48
CA SER A 25 -7.16 -3.37 6.59
C SER A 25 -8.24 -2.29 6.39
N ARG A 26 -7.97 -1.02 6.74
CA ARG A 26 -8.89 0.09 6.43
C ARG A 26 -8.98 0.35 4.93
N LEU A 27 -7.85 0.27 4.22
CA LEU A 27 -7.78 0.56 2.78
C LEU A 27 -8.22 -0.64 1.93
N CYS A 28 -7.85 -1.85 2.35
CA CYS A 28 -8.12 -3.11 1.68
C CYS A 28 -8.76 -4.08 2.68
N PRO A 29 -10.08 -3.94 2.98
CA PRO A 29 -10.76 -4.77 3.98
C PRO A 29 -10.86 -6.24 3.58
N ASP A 30 -10.83 -6.54 2.28
CA ASP A 30 -10.92 -7.91 1.75
C ASP A 30 -9.57 -8.66 1.77
N ALA A 31 -8.48 -8.00 2.16
CA ALA A 31 -7.17 -8.62 2.18
C ALA A 31 -7.01 -9.54 3.40
N PRO A 32 -6.56 -10.80 3.22
CA PRO A 32 -6.30 -11.72 4.32
C PRO A 32 -5.04 -11.32 5.09
N GLU A 33 -4.86 -11.90 6.27
CA GLU A 33 -3.68 -11.66 7.11
C GLU A 33 -2.39 -12.24 6.50
N ALA A 34 -2.51 -13.37 5.79
CA ALA A 34 -1.40 -14.07 5.16
C ALA A 34 -1.04 -13.43 3.81
N LEU A 35 -0.29 -12.33 3.89
CA LEU A 35 0.22 -11.63 2.71
C LEU A 35 1.51 -12.29 2.20
N THR A 36 1.69 -12.30 0.89
CA THR A 36 2.94 -12.67 0.20
C THR A 36 3.69 -11.44 -0.31
N GLY A 37 3.02 -10.27 -0.37
CA GLY A 37 3.64 -8.98 -0.66
C GLY A 37 2.82 -7.82 -0.11
N ALA A 38 3.51 -6.74 0.26
CA ALA A 38 2.85 -5.51 0.67
C ALA A 38 3.67 -4.29 0.25
N ALA A 39 3.00 -3.28 -0.31
CA ALA A 39 3.53 -1.95 -0.55
C ALA A 39 2.59 -0.92 0.07
N LEU A 40 3.16 0.10 0.72
CA LEU A 40 2.41 1.16 1.39
C LEU A 40 2.90 2.53 0.94
N ALA A 41 1.96 3.43 0.67
CA ALA A 41 2.21 4.82 0.35
C ALA A 41 1.96 5.68 1.59
N ILE A 42 2.96 6.46 1.99
CA ILE A 42 2.97 7.25 3.22
C ILE A 42 3.11 8.73 2.85
N ALA A 43 2.24 9.56 3.40
CA ALA A 43 2.30 11.02 3.29
C ALA A 43 1.87 11.67 4.60
N GLY A 44 2.58 12.73 5.04
CA GLY A 44 2.23 13.45 6.27
C GLY A 44 2.25 12.60 7.54
N GLY A 45 2.99 11.48 7.55
CA GLY A 45 3.05 10.54 8.67
C GLY A 45 1.95 9.48 8.69
N GLY A 46 1.01 9.51 7.73
CA GLY A 46 -0.07 8.52 7.60
C GLY A 46 0.05 7.67 6.34
N VAL A 47 -0.52 6.47 6.36
CA VAL A 47 -0.66 5.61 5.19
C VAL A 47 -1.87 6.08 4.38
N ILE A 48 -1.62 6.52 3.15
CA ILE A 48 -2.61 7.06 2.22
C ILE A 48 -2.96 6.09 1.09
N GLY A 49 -2.23 4.99 0.97
CA GLY A 49 -2.46 3.97 -0.03
C GLY A 49 -1.75 2.66 0.31
N ALA A 50 -2.28 1.55 -0.17
CA ALA A 50 -1.76 0.21 0.05
C ALA A 50 -1.98 -0.65 -1.19
N HIS A 51 -1.03 -1.53 -1.48
CA HIS A 51 -1.17 -2.63 -2.43
C HIS A 51 -0.68 -3.90 -1.75
N LEU A 52 -1.59 -4.83 -1.55
CA LEU A 52 -1.37 -6.07 -0.82
C LEU A 52 -1.57 -7.23 -1.77
N ARG A 53 -0.70 -8.25 -1.67
CA ARG A 53 -0.74 -9.47 -2.47
C ARG A 53 -0.73 -10.67 -1.54
N TRP A 54 -1.50 -11.69 -1.86
CA TRP A 54 -1.59 -12.96 -1.15
C TRP A 54 -1.79 -14.11 -2.12
N ASP A 55 -1.81 -15.33 -1.59
CA ASP A 55 -2.09 -16.51 -2.42
C ASP A 55 -3.57 -16.50 -2.82
N GLY A 56 -3.84 -16.34 -4.12
CA GLY A 56 -5.20 -16.27 -4.67
C GLY A 56 -5.72 -14.86 -4.98
N GLY A 57 -4.94 -13.79 -4.75
CA GLY A 57 -5.35 -12.45 -5.18
C GLY A 57 -4.46 -11.30 -4.75
N GLU A 58 -4.87 -10.10 -5.15
CA GLU A 58 -4.30 -8.84 -4.72
C GLU A 58 -5.38 -7.77 -4.58
N ALA A 59 -5.12 -6.78 -3.72
CA ALA A 59 -5.96 -5.59 -3.60
C ALA A 59 -5.09 -4.34 -3.47
N ALA A 60 -5.47 -3.31 -4.21
CA ALA A 60 -4.83 -2.00 -4.18
C ALA A 60 -5.87 -0.91 -3.95
N ASN A 61 -5.59 0.01 -3.04
CA ASN A 61 -6.43 1.17 -2.81
C ASN A 61 -5.58 2.38 -2.40
N VAL A 62 -5.99 3.55 -2.88
CA VAL A 62 -5.40 4.86 -2.57
C VAL A 62 -6.54 5.79 -2.18
N GLU A 63 -6.33 6.60 -1.15
CA GLU A 63 -7.32 7.59 -0.72
C GLU A 63 -7.67 8.57 -1.85
N THR A 64 -8.96 8.90 -1.99
CA THR A 64 -9.49 9.65 -3.14
C THR A 64 -8.74 10.95 -3.46
N GLY A 65 -8.30 11.71 -2.45
CA GLY A 65 -7.56 12.96 -2.66
C GLY A 65 -6.14 12.79 -3.25
N TRP A 66 -5.63 11.55 -3.22
CA TRP A 66 -4.29 11.17 -3.67
C TRP A 66 -4.27 10.37 -4.97
N ARG A 67 -5.45 9.91 -5.45
CA ARG A 67 -5.58 9.15 -6.69
C ARG A 67 -5.14 9.92 -7.92
N GLY A 68 -4.67 9.20 -8.95
CA GLY A 68 -4.25 9.78 -10.23
C GLY A 68 -2.95 10.60 -10.14
N ARG A 69 -2.15 10.40 -9.10
CA ARG A 69 -0.87 11.09 -8.88
C ARG A 69 0.35 10.19 -9.10
N GLY A 70 0.16 9.03 -9.74
CA GLY A 70 1.23 8.04 -9.95
C GLY A 70 1.53 7.15 -8.74
N ILE A 71 0.64 7.14 -7.72
CA ILE A 71 0.85 6.39 -6.48
C ILE A 71 0.48 4.93 -6.70
N GLU A 72 -0.60 4.68 -7.43
CA GLU A 72 -1.11 3.38 -7.82
C GLU A 72 -0.04 2.58 -8.57
N GLU A 73 0.61 3.19 -9.55
CA GLU A 73 1.68 2.58 -10.34
C GLU A 73 2.93 2.35 -9.51
N ALA A 74 3.28 3.29 -8.61
CA ALA A 74 4.43 3.12 -7.72
C ALA A 74 4.22 1.99 -6.70
N LEU A 75 2.99 1.84 -6.18
CA LEU A 75 2.60 0.74 -5.32
C LEU A 75 2.68 -0.61 -6.05
N ALA A 76 2.13 -0.67 -7.27
CA ALA A 76 2.16 -1.88 -8.10
C ALA A 76 3.58 -2.35 -8.43
N GLN A 77 4.50 -1.40 -8.69
CA GLN A 77 5.90 -1.72 -8.88
C GLN A 77 6.56 -2.22 -7.59
N ALA A 78 6.28 -1.55 -6.45
CA ALA A 78 6.90 -1.89 -5.18
C ALA A 78 6.46 -3.27 -4.63
N VAL A 79 5.21 -3.70 -4.87
CA VAL A 79 4.72 -5.01 -4.43
C VAL A 79 5.24 -6.15 -5.32
N SER A 80 5.56 -5.85 -6.59
CA SER A 80 6.01 -6.83 -7.58
C SER A 80 7.54 -7.05 -7.57
N GLY A 81 8.31 -6.07 -7.07
CA GLY A 81 9.77 -6.13 -7.02
C GLY A 81 10.37 -7.03 -5.95
#